data_AF-A0A1G9DF70-F1
#
_entry.id   AF-A0A1G9DF70-F1
#
_cell.length_a   1.000
_cell.length_b   1.000
_cell.length_c   1.000
_cell.angle_alpha   90.00
_cell.angle_beta   90.00
_cell.angle_gamma   90.00
#
_symmetry.space_group_name_H-M   'P 1'
#
loop_
_entity.id
_entity.type
_entity.pdbx_description
1 polymer ?
#
loop_
_entity_poly.entity_id
_entity_poly.type
_entity_poly.pdbx_seq_one_letter_code
_entity_poly.pdbx_strand_id
1 'polypeptide(L)'
;MGRGDIVEARELATSSLRIKEKFNDLLGIAVSVELLALISVVTGSASNAALLLGGADRVRQSIGLPLFGSANLAASHNQCVALCRQALGPEQYEEHFSRGAAMTVPSVVAAAQS
;
A
#
# COMPACT_ATOMS: atom_id res chain seq x y z
N MET A 1 -9.25 9.29 14.37
CA MET A 1 -8.17 8.37 14.81
C MET A 1 -7.19 9.17 15.65
N GLY A 2 -6.92 8.74 16.87
CA GLY A 2 -5.84 9.30 17.67
C GLY A 2 -4.47 8.89 17.10
N ARG A 3 -3.40 9.60 17.47
CA ARG A 3 -2.03 9.21 17.09
C ARG A 3 -1.65 7.81 17.58
N GLY A 4 -2.15 7.38 18.74
CA GLY A 4 -1.94 6.04 19.29
C GLY A 4 -2.51 4.95 18.37
N ASP A 5 -3.75 5.12 17.92
CA ASP A 5 -4.43 4.19 17.01
C ASP A 5 -3.66 3.99 15.69
N ILE A 6 -2.99 5.05 15.19
CA ILE A 6 -2.24 5.00 13.93
C ILE A 6 -0.92 4.22 14.08
N VAL A 7 -0.22 4.39 15.20
CA VAL A 7 1.02 3.66 15.49
C VAL A 7 0.71 2.18 15.64
N GLU A 8 -0.31 1.84 16.45
CA GLU A 8 -0.75 0.47 16.64
C GLU A 8 -1.22 -0.17 15.32
N ALA A 9 -2.00 0.55 14.52
CA ALA A 9 -2.43 0.07 13.20
C ALA A 9 -1.23 -0.23 12.28
N ARG A 10 -0.17 0.59 12.31
CA ARG A 10 1.05 0.35 11.52
C ARG A 10 1.77 -0.91 11.98
N GLU A 11 1.93 -1.09 13.28
CA GLU A 11 2.60 -2.26 13.85
C GLU A 11 1.85 -3.55 13.54
N LEU A 12 0.52 -3.54 13.67
CA LEU A 12 -0.34 -4.67 13.33
C LEU A 12 -0.29 -4.99 11.84
N ALA A 13 -0.38 -3.97 10.97
CA ALA A 13 -0.29 -4.15 9.52
C ALA A 13 1.07 -4.72 9.09
N THR A 14 2.16 -4.21 9.67
CA THR A 14 3.53 -4.68 9.42
C THR A 14 3.72 -6.13 9.89
N SER A 15 3.19 -6.47 11.07
CA SER A 15 3.26 -7.83 11.60
C SER A 15 2.47 -8.82 10.76
N SER A 16 1.27 -8.43 10.31
CA SER A 16 0.46 -9.20 9.36
C SER A 16 1.21 -9.43 8.04
N LEU A 17 1.84 -8.39 7.49
CA LEU A 17 2.63 -8.47 6.27
C LEU A 17 3.77 -9.50 6.39
N ARG A 18 4.52 -9.48 7.51
CA ARG A 18 5.61 -10.45 7.77
C ARG A 18 5.12 -11.89 7.83
N ILE A 19 3.94 -12.13 8.38
CA ILE A 19 3.33 -13.48 8.40
C ILE A 19 3.00 -13.89 6.97
N LYS A 20 2.34 -13.02 6.20
CA LYS A 20 1.87 -13.30 4.85
C LYS A 20 3.01 -13.52 3.86
N GLU A 21 4.10 -12.79 4.01
CA GLU A 21 5.36 -13.01 3.30
C GLU A 21 5.88 -14.44 3.47
N LYS A 22 5.91 -14.96 4.71
CA LYS A 22 6.38 -16.33 5.00
C LYS A 22 5.55 -17.41 4.31
N PHE A 23 4.27 -17.14 4.05
CA PHE A 23 3.36 -18.08 3.39
C PHE A 23 3.21 -17.81 1.88
N ASN A 24 3.93 -16.83 1.32
CA ASN A 24 3.70 -16.33 -0.04
C ASN A 24 2.22 -16.01 -0.32
N ASP A 25 1.51 -15.51 0.69
CA ASP A 25 0.10 -15.08 0.57
C ASP A 25 0.05 -13.74 -0.19
N LEU A 26 0.12 -13.81 -1.51
CA LEU A 26 0.18 -12.63 -2.39
C LEU A 26 -1.07 -11.73 -2.24
N LEU A 27 -2.25 -12.31 -2.03
CA LEU A 27 -3.47 -11.53 -1.77
C LEU A 27 -3.33 -10.75 -0.46
N GLY A 28 -2.94 -11.46 0.60
CA GLY A 28 -2.71 -10.82 1.89
C GLY A 28 -1.64 -9.74 1.83
N ILE A 29 -0.54 -9.99 1.11
CA ILE A 29 0.54 -9.01 0.92
C ILE A 29 -0.02 -7.74 0.27
N ALA A 30 -0.79 -7.86 -0.81
CA ALA A 30 -1.38 -6.71 -1.50
C ALA A 30 -2.27 -5.88 -0.54
N VAL A 31 -3.15 -6.53 0.22
CA VAL A 31 -4.04 -5.85 1.17
C VAL A 31 -3.26 -5.17 2.30
N SER A 32 -2.25 -5.85 2.86
CA SER A 32 -1.40 -5.28 3.91
C SER A 32 -0.58 -4.08 3.43
N VAL A 33 -0.05 -4.15 2.20
CA VAL A 33 0.70 -3.05 1.58
C VAL A 33 -0.21 -1.84 1.32
N GLU A 34 -1.45 -2.04 0.86
CA GLU A 34 -2.42 -0.94 0.69
C GLU A 34 -2.78 -0.26 2.01
N LEU A 35 -2.97 -1.05 3.08
CA LEU A 35 -3.22 -0.49 4.41
C LEU A 35 -2.03 0.36 4.89
N LEU A 36 -0.80 -0.10 4.68
CA LEU A 36 0.41 0.65 5.00
C LEU A 36 0.59 1.91 4.12
N ALA A 37 0.11 1.87 2.87
CA ALA A 37 0.04 3.05 2.01
C ALA A 37 -0.92 4.10 2.59
N LEU A 38 -2.13 3.68 2.99
CA LEU A 38 -3.12 4.56 3.63
C LEU A 38 -2.56 5.17 4.91
N ILE A 39 -1.93 4.37 5.77
CA ILE A 39 -1.26 4.84 6.99
C ILE A 39 -0.16 5.85 6.65
N SER A 40 0.64 5.60 5.61
CA SER A 40 1.72 6.48 5.18
C SER A 40 1.19 7.86 4.77
N VAL A 41 0.10 7.93 3.99
CA VAL A 41 -0.43 9.23 3.55
C VAL A 41 -1.06 10.02 4.71
N VAL A 42 -1.80 9.36 5.61
CA VAL A 42 -2.40 10.05 6.76
C VAL A 42 -1.37 10.45 7.83
N THR A 43 -0.18 9.86 7.81
CA THR A 43 0.96 10.24 8.67
C THR A 43 1.92 11.25 8.01
N GLY A 44 1.63 11.70 6.78
CA GLY A 44 2.35 12.77 6.10
C GLY A 44 3.42 12.29 5.10
N SER A 45 3.52 11.00 4.83
CA SER A 45 4.43 10.43 3.82
C SER A 45 3.67 10.03 2.56
N ALA A 46 3.21 11.04 1.81
CA ALA A 46 2.44 10.82 0.58
C ALA A 46 3.25 10.14 -0.53
N SER A 47 4.55 10.42 -0.62
CA SER A 47 5.47 9.79 -1.58
C SER A 47 5.64 8.30 -1.32
N ASN A 48 5.82 7.91 -0.05
CA ASN A 48 5.86 6.50 0.33
C ASN A 48 4.51 5.82 0.06
N ALA A 49 3.41 6.48 0.36
CA ALA A 49 2.09 5.95 0.06
C ALA A 49 1.88 5.68 -1.44
N ALA A 50 2.29 6.61 -2.31
CA ALA A 50 2.21 6.43 -3.76
C ALA A 50 3.10 5.25 -4.23
N LEU A 51 4.32 5.14 -3.71
CA LEU A 51 5.20 3.99 -3.97
C LEU A 51 4.55 2.66 -3.57
N LEU A 52 3.96 2.59 -2.38
CA LEU A 52 3.29 1.39 -1.88
C LEU A 52 2.02 1.06 -2.67
N LEU A 53 1.25 2.05 -3.14
CA LEU A 53 0.11 1.83 -4.02
C LEU A 53 0.52 1.17 -5.35
N GLY A 54 1.62 1.64 -5.95
CA GLY A 54 2.19 1.00 -7.15
C GLY A 54 2.69 -0.41 -6.86
N GLY A 55 3.37 -0.59 -5.73
CA GLY A 55 3.82 -1.91 -5.28
C GLY A 55 2.66 -2.89 -5.07
N ALA A 56 1.57 -2.46 -4.44
CA ALA A 56 0.36 -3.28 -4.28
C ALA A 56 -0.25 -3.66 -5.63
N ASP A 57 -0.27 -2.74 -6.60
CA ASP A 57 -0.71 -3.03 -7.96
C ASP A 57 0.14 -4.14 -8.61
N ARG A 58 1.46 -4.07 -8.46
CA ARG A 58 2.37 -5.11 -8.94
C ARG A 58 2.10 -6.48 -8.31
N VAL A 59 1.81 -6.54 -7.02
CA VAL A 59 1.44 -7.80 -6.35
C VAL A 59 0.12 -8.33 -6.92
N ARG A 60 -0.89 -7.46 -7.11
CA ARG A 60 -2.19 -7.83 -7.71
C ARG A 60 -2.07 -8.35 -9.15
N GLN A 61 -1.20 -7.76 -9.97
CA GLN A 61 -0.94 -8.26 -11.32
C GLN A 61 -0.33 -9.66 -11.30
N SER A 62 0.49 -9.99 -10.29
CA SER A 62 1.15 -11.30 -10.17
C SER A 62 0.18 -12.43 -9.82
N ILE A 63 -0.99 -12.12 -9.26
CA ILE A 63 -2.06 -13.08 -8.94
C ILE A 63 -3.14 -13.17 -10.03
N GLY A 64 -3.05 -12.34 -11.10
CA GLY A 64 -4.03 -12.30 -12.18
C GLY A 64 -5.45 -11.87 -11.76
N LEU A 65 -5.57 -11.20 -10.61
CA LEU A 65 -6.87 -10.82 -10.03
C LEU A 65 -7.03 -9.31 -10.12
N PRO A 66 -8.03 -8.80 -10.88
CA PRO A 66 -8.47 -7.42 -10.75
C PRO A 66 -8.85 -7.18 -9.28
N LEU A 67 -8.52 -5.99 -8.75
CA LEU A 67 -8.86 -5.50 -7.40
C LEU A 67 -10.11 -6.21 -6.87
N PHE A 68 -9.88 -7.16 -5.96
CA PHE A 68 -10.90 -8.06 -5.45
C PHE A 68 -12.18 -7.28 -5.13
N GLY A 69 -13.32 -7.76 -5.65
CA GLY A 69 -14.63 -7.11 -5.68
C GLY A 69 -15.30 -6.81 -4.34
N SER A 70 -14.53 -6.57 -3.28
CA SER A 70 -15.04 -5.95 -2.05
C SER A 70 -15.07 -4.44 -2.24
N ALA A 71 -16.28 -3.86 -2.22
CA ALA A 71 -16.49 -2.43 -2.35
C ALA A 71 -15.67 -1.61 -1.32
N ASN A 72 -15.43 -2.18 -0.14
CA ASN A 72 -14.67 -1.53 0.93
C ASN A 72 -13.17 -1.39 0.59
N LEU A 73 -12.54 -2.41 -0.02
CA LEU A 73 -11.13 -2.28 -0.45
C LEU A 73 -11.01 -1.24 -1.57
N ALA A 74 -11.94 -1.25 -2.53
CA ALA A 74 -11.97 -0.26 -3.60
C ALA A 74 -12.14 1.17 -3.06
N ALA A 75 -12.99 1.37 -2.04
CA ALA A 75 -13.17 2.67 -1.41
C ALA A 75 -11.89 3.17 -0.71
N SER A 76 -11.26 2.32 0.12
CA SER A 76 -10.00 2.65 0.79
C SER A 76 -8.87 2.94 -0.20
N HIS A 77 -8.79 2.17 -1.28
CA HIS A 77 -7.85 2.39 -2.37
C HIS A 77 -8.04 3.78 -3.00
N ASN A 78 -9.26 4.08 -3.44
CA ASN A 78 -9.59 5.35 -4.08
C ASN A 78 -9.33 6.55 -3.14
N GLN A 79 -9.63 6.40 -1.85
CA GLN A 79 -9.32 7.40 -0.84
C GLN A 79 -7.81 7.63 -0.73
N CYS A 80 -7.01 6.56 -0.64
CA CYS A 80 -5.56 6.68 -0.56
C CYS A 80 -4.98 7.37 -1.80
N VAL A 81 -5.45 7.00 -3.01
CA VAL A 81 -5.06 7.64 -4.27
C VAL A 81 -5.41 9.13 -4.26
N ALA A 82 -6.62 9.49 -3.84
CA ALA A 82 -7.06 10.88 -3.76
C ALA A 82 -6.18 11.70 -2.80
N LEU A 83 -5.88 11.16 -1.62
CA LEU A 83 -5.00 11.81 -0.63
C LEU A 83 -3.58 11.99 -1.16
N CYS A 84 -3.02 10.97 -1.82
CA CYS A 84 -1.68 11.07 -2.43
C CYS A 84 -1.63 12.13 -3.52
N ARG A 85 -2.62 12.15 -4.44
CA ARG A 85 -2.70 13.14 -5.51
C ARG A 85 -2.92 14.55 -4.98
N GLN A 86 -3.69 14.71 -3.91
CA GLN A 86 -3.86 16.01 -3.25
C GLN A 86 -2.55 16.53 -2.63
N ALA A 87 -1.77 15.65 -2.01
CA ALA A 87 -0.54 16.03 -1.32
C ALA A 87 0.67 16.23 -2.26
N LEU A 88 0.78 15.44 -3.33
CA LEU A 88 1.93 15.45 -4.25
C LEU A 88 1.68 16.18 -5.57
N GLY A 89 0.42 16.33 -5.96
CA GLY A 89 0.05 16.61 -7.34
C GLY A 89 0.15 15.36 -8.24
N PRO A 90 -0.41 15.43 -9.46
CA PRO A 90 -0.56 14.27 -10.33
C PRO A 90 0.77 13.70 -10.86
N GLU A 91 1.72 14.56 -11.22
CA GLU A 91 3.00 14.12 -11.80
C GLU A 91 3.87 13.35 -10.80
N GLN A 92 4.09 13.92 -9.61
CA GLN A 92 4.86 13.26 -8.55
C GLN A 92 4.16 11.99 -8.03
N TYR A 93 2.83 11.99 -7.98
CA TYR A 93 2.07 10.77 -7.68
C TYR A 93 2.40 9.66 -8.70
N GLU A 94 2.31 9.98 -10.00
CA GLU A 94 2.53 9.01 -11.07
C GLU A 94 3.98 8.50 -11.09
N GLU A 95 4.96 9.36 -10.82
CA GLU A 95 6.36 8.98 -10.70
C GLU A 95 6.57 7.95 -9.59
N HIS A 96 6.11 8.26 -8.36
CA HIS A 96 6.26 7.34 -7.23
C HIS A 96 5.48 6.05 -7.42
N PHE A 97 4.26 6.14 -7.95
CA PHE A 97 3.44 4.99 -8.27
C PHE A 97 4.12 4.07 -9.28
N SER A 98 4.59 4.63 -10.41
CA SER A 98 5.29 3.88 -11.46
C SER A 98 6.55 3.19 -10.93
N ARG A 99 7.31 3.88 -10.08
CA ARG A 99 8.48 3.28 -9.40
C ARG A 99 8.09 2.08 -8.55
N GLY A 100 6.99 2.17 -7.81
CA GLY A 100 6.46 1.08 -7.01
C GLY A 100 5.99 -0.10 -7.86
N ALA A 101 5.26 0.19 -8.94
CA ALA A 101 4.74 -0.81 -9.88
C ALA A 101 5.85 -1.60 -10.60
N ALA A 102 7.03 -1.01 -10.76
CA ALA A 102 8.20 -1.65 -11.36
C ALA A 102 8.99 -2.57 -10.39
N MET A 103 8.64 -2.60 -9.10
CA MET A 103 9.38 -3.37 -8.10
C MET A 103 9.12 -4.88 -8.19
N THR A 104 9.98 -5.68 -7.56
CA THR A 104 9.66 -7.09 -7.29
C THR A 104 8.78 -7.20 -6.04
N VAL A 105 8.00 -8.28 -5.90
CA VAL A 105 7.19 -8.51 -4.68
C VAL A 105 8.04 -8.42 -3.41
N PRO A 106 9.23 -9.07 -3.31
CA PRO A 106 10.10 -8.90 -2.15
C PRO A 106 10.53 -7.45 -1.89
N SER A 107 10.83 -6.68 -2.94
CA SER A 107 11.18 -5.26 -2.79
C SER A 107 9.99 -4.44 -2.26
N VAL A 108 8.77 -4.72 -2.73
CA VAL A 108 7.55 -4.04 -2.24
C VAL A 108 7.35 -4.33 -0.76
N VAL A 109 7.52 -5.60 -0.35
CA VAL A 109 7.42 -6.00 1.06
C VAL A 109 8.46 -5.28 1.92
N ALA A 110 9.71 -5.20 1.47
CA ALA A 110 10.75 -4.47 2.17
C ALA A 110 10.44 -2.97 2.34
N ALA A 111 9.94 -2.31 1.28
CA ALA A 111 9.54 -0.90 1.34
C ALA A 111 8.33 -0.64 2.25
N ALA A 112 7.42 -1.61 2.37
CA ALA A 112 6.28 -1.51 3.26
C ALA A 112 6.65 -1.69 4.74
N GLN A 113 7.80 -2.30 5.03
CA GLN A 113 8.28 -2.56 6.40
C GLN A 113 9.26 -1.51 6.93
N SER A 114 9.76 -0.60 6.09
CA SER A 114 10.59 0.55 6.49
C SER A 114 9.79 1.66 7.17
#